data_AF-A0A061NJM8-F1
#
_entry.id   AF-A0A061NJM8-F1
#
_cell.length_a   1.000
_cell.length_b   1.000
_cell.length_c   1.000
_cell.angle_alpha   90.00
_cell.angle_beta   90.00
_cell.angle_gamma   90.00
#
_symmetry.space_group_name_H-M   'P 1'
#
loop_
_entity.id
_entity.type
_entity.pdbx_description
1 polymer ?
#
loop_
_entity_poly.entity_id
_entity_poly.type
_entity_poly.pdbx_seq_one_letter_code
_entity_poly.pdbx_strand_id
1 'polypeptide(L)'
;MRSPTPDAAEQDANLIYEKTMGVLEQALAFLADEGTRVRAVSFSSAMHSMMCVDESGEPLTQLITWADKRSAKETKALQQTERGQDFYERTGTPIHPMSPFAKLVWMNDHQAPLLEKPQKSLGLKNISSLNYSGNL
;
A
#
# COMPACT_ATOMS: atom_id res chain seq x y z
N MET A 1 5.11 12.24 -4.93
CA MET A 1 5.13 10.93 -5.61
C MET A 1 6.45 10.82 -6.34
N ARG A 2 7.16 9.70 -6.21
CA ARG A 2 8.47 9.48 -6.84
C ARG A 2 8.32 8.47 -7.96
N SER A 3 8.99 8.73 -9.08
CA SER A 3 9.01 7.85 -10.25
C SER A 3 10.47 7.50 -10.60
N PRO A 4 11.06 6.49 -9.94
CA PRO A 4 12.46 6.10 -10.18
C PRO A 4 12.67 5.52 -11.59
N THR A 5 11.62 5.01 -12.22
CA THR A 5 11.57 4.59 -13.62
C THR A 5 10.26 5.11 -14.25
N PRO A 6 10.13 5.12 -15.59
CA PRO A 6 8.91 5.61 -16.26
C PRO A 6 7.62 4.91 -15.82
N ASP A 7 7.70 3.62 -15.47
CA ASP A 7 6.55 2.81 -15.06
C ASP A 7 6.38 2.73 -13.54
N ALA A 8 7.31 3.29 -12.76
CA ALA A 8 7.28 3.26 -11.32
C ALA A 8 6.54 4.48 -10.73
N ALA A 9 5.67 4.23 -9.75
CA ALA A 9 4.96 5.25 -9.00
C ALA A 9 4.95 4.90 -7.51
N GLU A 10 5.84 5.55 -6.75
CA GLU A 10 6.11 5.25 -5.35
C GLU A 10 5.81 6.44 -4.43
N GLN A 11 5.53 6.12 -3.17
CA GLN A 11 5.46 7.10 -2.08
C GLN A 11 6.24 6.60 -0.86
N ASP A 12 6.60 7.53 0.02
CA ASP A 12 7.18 7.24 1.33
C ASP A 12 6.06 7.05 2.34
N ALA A 13 6.00 5.86 2.95
CA ALA A 13 4.96 5.50 3.90
C ALA A 13 5.05 6.33 5.20
N ASN A 14 6.26 6.61 5.67
CA ASN A 14 6.49 7.38 6.89
C ASN A 14 6.10 8.83 6.69
N LEU A 15 6.43 9.41 5.52
CA LEU A 15 5.97 10.75 5.18
C LEU A 15 4.44 10.83 5.09
N ILE A 16 3.79 9.84 4.49
CA ILE A 16 2.32 9.79 4.44
C ILE A 16 1.74 9.74 5.85
N TYR A 17 2.28 8.89 6.72
CA TYR A 17 1.85 8.78 8.10
C TYR A 17 1.97 10.13 8.83
N GLU A 18 3.17 10.72 8.81
CA GLU A 18 3.47 11.99 9.47
C GLU A 18 2.51 13.10 9.02
N LYS A 19 2.32 13.27 7.70
CA LYS A 19 1.43 14.31 7.18
C LYS A 19 -0.04 14.03 7.49
N THR A 20 -0.46 12.77 7.48
CA THR A 20 -1.84 12.40 7.82
C THR A 20 -2.14 12.69 9.29
N MET A 21 -1.25 12.29 10.19
CA MET A 21 -1.40 12.55 11.64
C MET A 21 -1.32 14.05 11.95
N GLY A 22 -0.38 14.77 11.34
CA GLY A 22 -0.27 16.22 11.55
C GLY A 22 -1.51 17.00 11.11
N VAL A 23 -2.18 16.58 10.01
CA VAL A 23 -3.45 17.19 9.59
C VAL A 23 -4.59 16.79 10.53
N LEU A 24 -4.63 15.53 10.98
CA LEU A 24 -5.62 15.07 11.94
C LEU A 24 -5.53 15.84 13.27
N GLU A 25 -4.33 16.01 13.82
CA GLU A 25 -4.10 16.78 15.04
C GLU A 25 -4.57 18.23 14.90
N GLN A 26 -4.24 18.89 13.80
CA GLN A 26 -4.69 20.27 13.51
C GLN A 26 -6.22 20.36 13.42
N ALA A 27 -6.86 19.39 12.75
CA ALA A 27 -8.32 19.35 12.63
C ALA A 27 -9.00 19.13 13.98
N LEU A 28 -8.45 18.24 14.82
CA LEU A 28 -8.97 17.97 16.16
C LEU A 28 -8.82 19.19 17.08
N ALA A 29 -7.67 19.87 17.04
CA ALA A 29 -7.44 21.10 17.80
C ALA A 29 -8.45 22.19 17.42
N PHE A 30 -8.62 22.43 16.12
CA PHE A 30 -9.60 23.39 15.62
C PHE A 30 -11.03 23.07 16.08
N LEU A 31 -11.45 21.81 16.00
CA LEU A 31 -12.79 21.41 16.46
C LEU A 31 -12.96 21.55 17.98
N ALA A 32 -11.91 21.30 18.76
CA ALA A 32 -11.92 21.50 20.20
C ALA A 32 -12.08 22.97 20.58
N ASP A 33 -11.39 23.88 19.88
CA ASP A 33 -11.51 25.33 20.07
C ASP A 33 -12.94 25.82 19.76
N GLU A 34 -13.62 25.20 18.81
CA GLU A 34 -15.04 25.43 18.50
C GLU A 34 -16.02 24.71 19.46
N GLY A 35 -15.51 24.08 20.52
CA GLY A 35 -16.31 23.33 21.50
C GLY A 35 -16.96 22.05 20.96
N THR A 36 -16.49 21.55 19.81
CA THR A 36 -17.00 20.35 19.16
C THR A 36 -16.29 19.10 19.68
N ARG A 37 -17.06 18.14 20.22
CA ARG A 37 -16.51 16.86 20.68
C ARG A 37 -16.58 15.79 19.59
N VAL A 38 -15.42 15.36 19.10
CA VAL A 38 -15.30 14.25 18.15
C VAL A 38 -15.53 12.90 18.86
N ARG A 39 -16.43 12.08 18.31
CA ARG A 39 -16.79 10.75 18.87
C ARG A 39 -16.01 9.61 18.23
N ALA A 40 -15.62 9.75 16.97
CA ALA A 40 -14.92 8.72 16.21
C ALA A 40 -14.20 9.33 15.02
N VAL A 41 -13.16 8.64 14.55
CA VAL A 41 -12.42 8.93 13.32
C VAL A 41 -12.40 7.68 12.47
N SER A 42 -12.60 7.82 11.17
CA SER A 42 -12.50 6.73 10.20
C SER A 42 -11.53 7.12 9.10
N PHE A 43 -10.70 6.16 8.66
CA PHE A 43 -9.72 6.37 7.61
C PHE A 43 -10.21 5.79 6.28
N SER A 44 -10.01 6.55 5.21
CA SER A 44 -10.15 6.07 3.84
C SER A 44 -8.88 6.43 3.07
N SER A 45 -8.51 5.60 2.11
CA SER A 45 -7.31 5.82 1.29
C SER A 45 -7.52 5.25 -0.11
N ALA A 46 -6.68 5.68 -1.05
CA ALA A 46 -6.54 5.03 -2.33
C ALA A 46 -6.24 3.54 -2.15
N MET A 47 -6.94 2.69 -2.91
CA MET A 47 -6.75 1.24 -2.91
C MET A 47 -5.50 0.86 -3.71
N HIS A 48 -5.14 -0.43 -3.64
CA HIS A 48 -4.11 -1.05 -4.47
C HIS A 48 -2.66 -0.56 -4.28
N SER A 49 -2.38 0.20 -3.24
CA SER A 49 -1.00 0.43 -2.81
C SER A 49 -0.47 -0.75 -2.00
N MET A 50 0.84 -1.02 -2.11
CA MET A 50 1.51 -2.12 -1.42
C MET A 50 2.94 -1.76 -1.03
N MET A 51 3.36 -2.18 0.16
CA MET A 51 4.74 -2.21 0.61
C MET A 51 5.01 -3.51 1.37
N CYS A 52 6.27 -3.93 1.42
CA CYS A 52 6.72 -4.96 2.33
C CYS A 52 7.16 -4.33 3.66
N VAL A 53 6.84 -5.02 4.76
CA VAL A 53 7.32 -4.67 6.11
C VAL A 53 7.98 -5.86 6.78
N ASP A 54 8.83 -5.60 7.75
CA ASP A 54 9.37 -6.63 8.64
C ASP A 54 8.38 -7.04 9.75
N GLU A 55 8.82 -7.92 10.65
CA GLU A 55 8.00 -8.40 11.77
C GLU A 55 7.57 -7.29 12.74
N SER A 56 8.37 -6.23 12.86
CA SER A 56 8.07 -5.06 13.70
C SER A 56 7.12 -4.07 13.01
N GLY A 57 6.85 -4.25 11.73
CA GLY A 57 5.99 -3.36 10.93
C GLY A 57 6.76 -2.24 10.23
N GLU A 58 8.09 -2.24 10.30
CA GLU A 58 8.92 -1.23 9.65
C GLU A 58 8.96 -1.44 8.13
N PRO A 59 8.80 -0.38 7.32
CA PRO A 59 8.86 -0.49 5.86
C PRO A 59 10.21 -1.00 5.33
N LEU A 60 10.18 -2.10 4.58
CA LEU A 60 11.33 -2.65 3.86
C LEU A 60 11.44 -2.12 2.42
N THR A 61 10.35 -1.60 1.88
CA THR A 61 10.27 -1.01 0.53
C THR A 61 9.53 0.30 0.57
N GLN A 62 9.71 1.14 -0.45
CA GLN A 62 8.76 2.22 -0.73
C GLN A 62 7.36 1.65 -0.97
N LEU A 63 6.35 2.49 -0.73
CA LEU A 63 4.97 2.16 -1.04
C LEU A 63 4.73 2.26 -2.55
N ILE A 64 4.52 1.12 -3.20
CA ILE A 64 4.16 1.02 -4.62
C ILE A 64 2.67 1.35 -4.76
N THR A 65 2.33 2.37 -5.55
CA THR A 65 0.96 2.89 -5.63
C THR A 65 0.09 2.23 -6.71
N TRP A 66 -1.18 2.61 -6.78
CA TRP A 66 -2.11 2.19 -7.83
C TRP A 66 -1.69 2.63 -9.24
N ALA A 67 -0.94 3.74 -9.37
CA ALA A 67 -0.49 4.26 -10.66
C ALA A 67 0.71 3.50 -11.24
N ASP A 68 1.27 2.57 -10.46
CA ASP A 68 2.45 1.81 -10.84
C ASP A 68 2.14 0.75 -11.90
N LYS A 69 3.00 0.67 -12.91
CA LYS A 69 2.88 -0.24 -14.06
C LYS A 69 4.09 -1.15 -14.21
N ARG A 70 5.03 -1.18 -13.25
CA ARG A 70 6.29 -1.93 -13.38
C ARG A 70 6.09 -3.43 -13.59
N SER A 71 4.95 -3.96 -13.13
CA SER A 71 4.53 -5.36 -13.27
C SER A 71 3.83 -5.68 -14.61
N ALA A 72 3.89 -4.78 -15.60
CA ALA A 72 3.26 -4.97 -16.90
C ALA A 72 3.75 -6.20 -17.66
N LYS A 73 5.03 -6.57 -17.51
CA LYS A 73 5.60 -7.74 -18.17
C LYS A 73 5.07 -9.04 -17.54
N GLU A 74 5.08 -9.10 -16.21
CA GLU A 74 4.68 -10.26 -15.40
C GLU A 74 3.17 -10.51 -15.55
N THR A 75 2.37 -9.45 -15.54
CA THR A 75 0.92 -9.56 -15.79
C THR A 75 0.60 -10.05 -17.19
N LYS A 76 1.25 -9.51 -18.23
CA LYS A 76 1.08 -10.01 -19.60
C LYS A 76 1.48 -11.48 -19.72
N ALA A 77 2.60 -11.88 -19.12
CA ALA A 77 3.04 -13.27 -19.14
C ALA A 77 2.02 -14.18 -18.44
N LEU A 78 1.54 -13.80 -17.26
CA LEU A 78 0.61 -14.62 -16.48
C LEU A 78 -0.77 -14.76 -17.14
N GLN A 79 -1.26 -13.70 -17.78
CA GLN A 79 -2.51 -13.73 -18.56
C GLN A 79 -2.49 -14.78 -19.69
N GLN A 80 -1.32 -15.17 -20.18
CA GLN A 80 -1.17 -16.19 -21.23
C GLN A 80 -1.06 -17.62 -20.68
N THR A 81 -1.35 -17.84 -19.39
CA THR A 81 -1.23 -19.14 -18.73
C THR A 81 -2.57 -19.63 -18.20
N GLU A 82 -2.74 -20.96 -18.10
CA GLU A 82 -3.91 -21.58 -17.46
C GLU A 82 -4.09 -21.09 -16.01
N ARG A 83 -2.99 -20.86 -15.29
CA ARG A 83 -3.03 -20.30 -13.93
C ARG A 83 -3.62 -18.90 -13.89
N GLY A 84 -3.34 -18.08 -14.91
CA GLY A 84 -3.91 -16.74 -15.01
C GLY A 84 -5.41 -16.77 -15.26
N GLN A 85 -5.86 -17.73 -16.06
CA GLN A 85 -7.29 -17.95 -16.31
C GLN A 85 -8.01 -18.48 -15.05
N ASP A 86 -7.48 -19.52 -14.39
CA ASP A 86 -8.03 -20.04 -13.13
C ASP A 86 -8.16 -18.96 -12.05
N PHE A 87 -7.14 -18.09 -11.94
CA PHE A 87 -7.18 -16.97 -11.00
C PHE A 87 -8.38 -16.04 -11.27
N TYR A 88 -8.62 -15.69 -12.54
CA TYR A 88 -9.74 -14.84 -12.90
C TYR A 88 -11.08 -15.52 -12.62
N GLU A 89 -11.22 -16.79 -13.00
CA GLU A 89 -12.45 -17.57 -12.78
C GLU A 89 -12.80 -17.71 -11.29
N ARG A 90 -11.80 -17.83 -10.43
CA ARG A 90 -12.00 -17.98 -8.98
C ARG A 90 -12.21 -16.66 -8.24
N THR A 91 -11.63 -15.57 -8.72
CA THR A 91 -11.61 -14.29 -7.97
C THR A 91 -12.43 -13.17 -8.60
N GLY A 92 -12.82 -13.32 -9.87
CA GLY A 92 -13.42 -12.25 -10.68
C GLY A 92 -12.51 -11.05 -10.93
N THR A 93 -11.26 -11.08 -10.47
CA THR A 93 -10.33 -9.94 -10.53
C THR A 93 -9.43 -10.08 -11.76
N PRO A 94 -9.47 -9.13 -12.72
CA PRO A 94 -8.56 -9.15 -13.85
C PRO A 94 -7.10 -9.05 -13.39
N ILE A 95 -6.22 -9.83 -14.03
CA ILE A 95 -4.77 -9.68 -13.83
C ILE A 95 -4.36 -8.36 -14.46
N HIS A 96 -3.98 -7.39 -13.65
CA HIS A 96 -3.63 -6.05 -14.10
C HIS A 96 -2.47 -5.49 -13.27
N PRO A 97 -1.54 -4.69 -13.84
CA PRO A 97 -0.38 -4.17 -13.11
C PRO A 97 -0.71 -3.40 -11.82
N MET A 98 -1.85 -2.71 -11.83
CA MET A 98 -2.39 -2.02 -10.66
C MET A 98 -2.67 -2.98 -9.49
N SER A 99 -2.97 -4.25 -9.74
CA SER A 99 -3.39 -5.19 -8.68
C SER A 99 -2.28 -5.48 -7.66
N PRO A 100 -2.60 -5.61 -6.37
CA PRO A 100 -1.69 -6.07 -5.33
C PRO A 100 -0.96 -7.36 -5.71
N PHE A 101 -1.68 -8.31 -6.29
CA PHE A 101 -1.14 -9.58 -6.73
C PHE A 101 -0.03 -9.42 -7.79
N ALA A 102 -0.25 -8.60 -8.81
CA ALA A 102 0.77 -8.33 -9.83
C ALA A 102 2.06 -7.72 -9.25
N LYS A 103 1.92 -6.86 -8.23
CA LYS A 103 3.07 -6.28 -7.52
C LYS A 103 3.86 -7.33 -6.74
N LEU A 104 3.18 -8.29 -6.10
CA LEU A 104 3.83 -9.41 -5.41
C LEU A 104 4.61 -10.29 -6.38
N VAL A 105 4.05 -10.63 -7.53
CA VAL A 105 4.75 -11.41 -8.56
C VAL A 105 6.00 -10.66 -9.01
N TRP A 106 5.89 -9.35 -9.29
CA TRP A 106 7.05 -8.55 -9.67
C TRP A 106 8.12 -8.50 -8.56
N MET A 107 7.72 -8.31 -7.29
CA MET A 107 8.65 -8.29 -6.16
C MET A 107 9.34 -9.64 -5.97
N ASN A 108 8.63 -10.75 -6.17
CA ASN A 108 9.22 -12.08 -6.13
C ASN A 108 10.35 -12.24 -7.16
N ASP A 109 10.16 -11.69 -8.35
CA ASP A 109 11.11 -11.88 -9.45
C ASP A 109 12.28 -10.87 -9.42
N HIS A 110 12.06 -9.67 -8.87
CA HIS A 110 13.02 -8.55 -8.93
C HIS A 110 13.60 -8.14 -7.58
N GLN A 111 12.99 -8.58 -6.48
CA GLN A 111 13.33 -8.20 -5.12
C GLN A 111 13.39 -9.42 -4.17
N ALA A 112 13.63 -10.61 -4.72
CA ALA A 112 13.74 -11.86 -3.95
C ALA A 112 14.61 -11.77 -2.68
N PRO A 113 15.79 -11.10 -2.67
CA PRO A 113 16.60 -10.99 -1.46
C PRO A 113 15.91 -10.23 -0.31
N LEU A 114 14.99 -9.32 -0.62
CA LEU A 114 14.22 -8.63 0.41
C LEU A 114 13.23 -9.61 1.06
N LEU A 115 12.63 -10.51 0.27
CA LEU A 115 11.59 -11.45 0.70
C LEU A 115 12.12 -12.66 1.52
N GLU A 116 13.43 -12.78 1.76
CA GLU A 116 14.01 -13.92 2.50
C GLU A 116 13.68 -13.93 4.00
N LYS A 117 13.19 -12.81 4.55
CA LYS A 117 12.71 -12.71 5.94
C LYS A 117 11.19 -12.89 6.00
N PRO A 118 10.63 -13.28 7.16
CA PRO A 118 9.18 -13.19 7.37
C PRO A 118 8.70 -11.75 7.13
N GLN A 119 7.90 -11.58 6.09
CA GLN A 119 7.36 -10.30 5.68
C GLN A 119 5.83 -10.31 5.69
N LYS A 120 5.25 -9.13 5.91
CA LYS A 120 3.83 -8.86 5.62
C LYS A 120 3.74 -7.84 4.51
N SER A 121 2.76 -8.01 3.62
CA SER A 121 2.44 -7.00 2.61
C SER A 121 1.29 -6.14 3.11
N LEU A 122 1.50 -4.83 3.16
CA LEU A 122 0.53 -3.88 3.70
C LEU A 122 0.17 -2.81 2.68
N GLY A 123 -1.09 -2.37 2.72
CA GLY A 123 -1.57 -1.23 1.95
C GLY A 123 -1.65 0.06 2.77
N LEU A 124 -1.94 1.17 2.10
CA LEU A 124 -2.04 2.52 2.69
C LEU A 124 -2.89 2.58 3.95
N LYS A 125 -4.05 1.91 3.96
CA LYS A 125 -4.98 1.91 5.11
C LYS A 125 -4.36 1.36 6.39
N ASN A 126 -3.35 0.51 6.27
CA ASN A 126 -2.74 -0.16 7.42
C ASN A 126 -1.60 0.67 8.03
N ILE A 127 -1.12 1.71 7.34
CA ILE A 127 -0.03 2.58 7.83
C ILE A 127 -0.47 3.35 9.08
N SER A 128 -1.71 3.86 9.10
CA SER A 128 -2.24 4.53 10.29
C SER A 128 -2.42 3.54 11.45
N SER A 129 -2.85 2.30 11.20
CA SER A 129 -3.05 1.32 12.27
C SER A 129 -1.77 0.75 12.88
N LEU A 130 -0.63 0.77 12.17
CA LEU A 130 0.63 0.22 12.69
C LEU A 130 1.26 1.11 13.77
N ASN A 131 1.09 2.42 13.65
CA ASN A 131 1.77 3.40 14.51
C ASN A 131 0.82 4.19 15.41
N TYR A 132 -0.50 4.01 15.26
CA TYR A 132 -1.49 4.72 16.07
C TYR A 132 -1.72 3.99 17.40
N SER A 133 -1.12 4.52 18.47
CA SER A 133 -1.23 4.01 19.84
C SER A 133 -2.48 4.49 20.61
N GLY A 134 -3.38 5.23 19.95
CA GLY A 134 -4.73 5.53 20.42
C GLY A 134 -4.81 6.05 21.86
N ASN A 135 -4.59 7.35 22.05
CA ASN A 135 -5.28 8.08 23.11
C ASN A 135 -6.01 9.26 22.46
N LEU A 136 -7.34 9.16 22.42
CA LEU A 136 -8.26 10.25 22.15
C LEU A 136 -8.58 10.98 23.45
#